data_AF-A0A2S4RPW5-F1
#
_entry.id   AF-A0A2S4RPW5-F1
#
_cell.length_a   1.000
_cell.length_b   1.000
_cell.length_c   1.000
_cell.angle_alpha   90.00
_cell.angle_beta   90.00
_cell.angle_gamma   90.00
#
_symmetry.space_group_name_H-M   'P 1'
#
loop_
_entity.id
_entity.type
_entity.pdbx_description
1 polymer ?
#
loop_
_entity_poly.entity_id
_entity_poly.type
_entity_poly.pdbx_seq_one_letter_code
_entity_poly.pdbx_strand_id
1 'polypeptide(L)'
;MESVMLTQEQHHIIMEHMRHSMMNKAVQVHYTAEKCFRLREGLIRSATRYREDAALMTPLQNRQYRLINSIAADREGVKDATQERQLLSRAREQYGLIGMMQQQLNDIASGLMLSADTLLFTLLKAQHYQWRDRLYMAVLTEQPGAALAEENACPLGQWLCTEGGRRFCTQPGFRALREAHHQMHVTAALLFDRPLTEMPAGVLKARLQHTEDASQHLMGSLDALEKMVSSLYPDGRDSPCSQKTDGKV
;
A
#
# COMPACT_ATOMS: atom_id res chain seq x y z
N MET A 1 -6.85 10.17 49.59
CA MET A 1 -7.64 9.31 48.69
C MET A 1 -7.01 7.94 48.72
N GLU A 2 -7.60 7.01 49.47
CA GLU A 2 -7.17 5.61 49.46
C GLU A 2 -7.47 5.03 48.07
N SER A 3 -6.42 4.56 47.39
CA SER A 3 -6.57 3.80 46.14
C SER A 3 -7.19 2.45 46.51
N VAL A 4 -8.47 2.26 46.18
CA VAL A 4 -9.13 0.95 46.31
C VAL A 4 -8.42 -0.01 45.35
N MET A 5 -7.58 -0.88 45.91
CA MET A 5 -6.95 -1.94 45.12
C MET A 5 -7.98 -3.04 44.84
N LEU A 6 -8.04 -3.47 43.58
CA LEU A 6 -8.91 -4.55 43.13
C LEU A 6 -8.50 -5.86 43.82
N THR A 7 -9.48 -6.73 44.10
CA THR A 7 -9.20 -8.08 44.59
C THR A 7 -8.57 -8.94 43.49
N GLN A 8 -7.88 -10.01 43.87
CA GLN A 8 -7.29 -10.95 42.90
C GLN A 8 -8.35 -11.59 41.99
N GLU A 9 -9.53 -11.88 42.53
CA GLU A 9 -10.69 -12.39 41.77
C GLU A 9 -11.20 -11.36 40.75
N GLN A 10 -11.33 -10.09 41.16
CA GLN A 10 -11.71 -9.01 40.24
C GLN A 10 -10.69 -8.82 39.12
N HIS A 11 -9.40 -8.86 39.45
CA HIS A 11 -8.31 -8.81 38.46
C HIS A 11 -8.42 -9.95 37.45
N HIS A 12 -8.66 -11.18 37.91
CA HIS A 12 -8.81 -12.35 37.03
C HIS A 12 -10.00 -12.19 36.07
N ILE A 13 -11.17 -11.80 36.58
CA ILE A 13 -12.38 -11.58 35.78
C ILE A 13 -12.15 -10.50 34.72
N ILE A 14 -11.52 -9.38 35.10
CA ILE A 14 -11.21 -8.28 34.17
C ILE A 14 -10.25 -8.76 33.08
N MET A 15 -9.18 -9.45 33.45
CA MET A 15 -8.18 -9.97 32.50
C MET A 15 -8.79 -10.97 31.51
N GLU A 16 -9.64 -11.88 32.00
CA GLU A 16 -10.34 -12.83 31.17
C GLU A 16 -11.32 -12.15 30.20
N HIS A 17 -12.09 -11.16 30.68
CA HIS A 17 -12.97 -10.39 29.82
C HIS A 17 -12.20 -9.61 28.74
N MET A 18 -11.10 -8.93 29.12
CA MET A 18 -10.24 -8.21 28.18
C MET A 18 -9.67 -9.15 27.12
N ARG A 19 -9.18 -10.33 27.53
CA ARG A 19 -8.67 -11.36 26.60
C ARG A 19 -9.75 -11.79 25.60
N HIS A 20 -10.95 -12.14 26.07
CA HIS A 20 -12.06 -12.53 25.19
C HIS A 20 -12.47 -11.39 24.24
N SER A 21 -12.63 -10.17 24.76
CA SER A 21 -12.98 -8.99 23.96
C SER A 21 -11.94 -8.72 22.87
N MET A 22 -10.66 -8.84 23.18
CA MET A 22 -9.57 -8.66 22.23
C MET A 22 -9.50 -9.76 21.18
N MET A 23 -9.74 -11.03 21.55
CA MET A 23 -9.83 -12.12 20.57
C MET A 23 -11.00 -11.90 19.61
N ASN A 24 -12.16 -11.47 20.10
CA ASN A 24 -13.31 -11.15 19.25
C ASN A 24 -13.02 -9.98 18.30
N LYS A 25 -12.38 -8.90 18.80
CA LYS A 25 -11.94 -7.79 17.97
C LYS A 25 -10.92 -8.23 16.92
N ALA A 26 -9.99 -9.11 17.30
CA ALA A 26 -8.97 -9.63 16.39
C ALA A 26 -9.58 -10.36 15.18
N VAL A 27 -10.65 -11.13 15.38
CA VAL A 27 -11.40 -11.77 14.29
C VAL A 27 -12.00 -10.72 13.34
N GLN A 28 -12.60 -9.65 13.88
CA GLN A 28 -13.19 -8.59 13.06
C GLN A 28 -12.15 -7.79 12.27
N VAL A 29 -11.01 -7.46 12.89
CA VAL A 29 -9.91 -6.78 12.21
C VAL A 29 -9.35 -7.68 11.11
N HIS A 30 -9.16 -8.97 11.37
CA HIS A 30 -8.70 -9.92 10.37
C HIS A 30 -9.66 -10.00 9.17
N TYR A 31 -10.96 -10.17 9.43
CA TYR A 31 -11.99 -10.19 8.39
C TYR A 31 -12.03 -8.90 7.56
N THR A 32 -11.86 -7.75 8.22
CA THR A 32 -11.79 -6.45 7.54
C THR A 32 -10.54 -6.33 6.69
N ALA A 33 -9.39 -6.78 7.21
CA ALA A 33 -8.14 -6.81 6.46
C ALA A 33 -8.25 -7.68 5.20
N GLU A 34 -8.84 -8.87 5.29
CA GLU A 34 -9.10 -9.73 4.12
C GLU A 34 -9.98 -9.05 3.07
N LYS A 35 -11.04 -8.34 3.48
CA LYS A 35 -11.87 -7.55 2.56
C LYS A 35 -11.05 -6.48 1.86
N CYS A 36 -10.21 -5.78 2.59
CA CYS A 36 -9.34 -4.74 2.02
C CYS A 36 -8.29 -5.33 1.08
N PHE A 37 -7.73 -6.51 1.36
CA PHE A 37 -6.86 -7.22 0.42
C PHE A 37 -7.60 -7.58 -0.89
N ARG A 38 -8.85 -8.05 -0.82
CA ARG A 38 -9.67 -8.29 -2.03
C ARG A 38 -9.95 -7.01 -2.81
N LEU A 39 -10.25 -5.91 -2.12
CA LEU A 39 -10.42 -4.60 -2.75
C LEU A 39 -9.14 -4.17 -3.47
N ARG A 40 -8.00 -4.31 -2.80
CA ARG A 40 -6.69 -4.01 -3.36
C ARG A 40 -6.41 -4.81 -4.63
N GLU A 41 -6.68 -6.11 -4.64
CA GLU A 41 -6.54 -6.92 -5.86
C GLU A 41 -7.44 -6.42 -6.98
N GLY A 42 -8.65 -5.96 -6.65
CA GLY A 42 -9.55 -5.30 -7.60
C GLY A 42 -8.92 -4.05 -8.21
N LEU A 43 -8.30 -3.19 -7.41
CA LEU A 43 -7.59 -2.00 -7.88
C LEU A 43 -6.44 -2.37 -8.82
N ILE A 44 -5.62 -3.36 -8.47
CA ILE A 44 -4.50 -3.82 -9.30
C ILE A 44 -5.00 -4.39 -10.64
N ARG A 45 -6.04 -5.24 -10.63
CA ARG A 45 -6.62 -5.78 -11.86
C ARG A 45 -7.15 -4.69 -12.78
N SER A 46 -7.88 -3.72 -12.23
CA SER A 46 -8.39 -2.57 -12.99
C SER A 46 -7.24 -1.74 -13.57
N ALA A 47 -6.20 -1.45 -12.79
CA ALA A 47 -5.03 -0.72 -13.26
C ALA A 47 -4.32 -1.42 -14.42
N THR A 48 -4.10 -2.73 -14.32
CA THR A 48 -3.52 -3.53 -15.40
C THR A 48 -4.36 -3.45 -16.66
N ARG A 49 -5.69 -3.58 -16.54
CA ARG A 49 -6.61 -3.49 -17.67
C ARG A 49 -6.53 -2.12 -18.37
N TYR A 50 -6.51 -1.02 -17.60
CA TYR A 50 -6.38 0.31 -18.19
C TYR A 50 -5.04 0.51 -18.92
N ARG A 51 -3.94 -0.09 -18.44
CA ARG A 51 -2.65 -0.07 -19.16
C ARG A 51 -2.70 -0.88 -20.45
N GLU A 52 -3.37 -2.03 -20.43
CA GLU A 52 -3.58 -2.84 -21.63
C GLU A 52 -4.41 -2.08 -22.67
N ASP A 53 -5.52 -1.45 -22.25
CA ASP A 53 -6.36 -0.63 -23.12
C ASP A 53 -5.57 0.56 -23.70
N ALA A 54 -4.75 1.24 -22.89
CA ALA A 54 -3.86 2.30 -23.36
C ALA A 54 -2.80 1.78 -24.37
N ALA A 55 -2.26 0.59 -24.15
CA ALA A 55 -1.29 -0.02 -25.06
C ALA A 55 -1.91 -0.33 -26.43
N LEU A 56 -3.17 -0.77 -26.47
CA LEU A 56 -3.92 -1.02 -27.71
C LEU A 56 -4.17 0.24 -28.55
N MET A 57 -4.11 1.44 -27.94
CA MET A 57 -4.25 2.70 -28.67
C MET A 57 -3.00 3.07 -29.48
N THR A 58 -1.81 2.62 -29.07
CA THR A 58 -0.55 2.98 -29.76
C THR A 58 -0.52 2.54 -31.23
N PRO A 59 -0.88 1.28 -31.58
CA PRO A 59 -0.98 0.87 -32.97
C PRO A 59 -2.02 1.65 -33.78
N LEU A 60 -3.14 2.04 -33.17
CA LEU A 60 -4.19 2.84 -33.81
C LEU A 60 -3.66 4.23 -34.15
N GLN A 61 -2.98 4.89 -33.21
CA GLN A 61 -2.32 6.17 -33.45
C GLN A 61 -1.28 6.09 -34.57
N ASN A 62 -0.45 5.04 -34.60
CA ASN A 62 0.57 4.87 -35.63
C ASN A 62 -0.04 4.65 -37.02
N ARG A 63 -1.19 3.98 -37.12
CA ARG A 63 -1.94 3.86 -38.38
C ARG A 63 -2.55 5.19 -38.80
N GLN A 64 -3.12 5.91 -37.85
CA GLN A 64 -3.77 7.19 -38.11
C GLN A 64 -2.77 8.29 -38.50
N TYR A 65 -1.59 8.32 -37.86
CA TYR A 65 -0.49 9.19 -38.25
C TYR A 65 -0.07 8.98 -39.72
N ARG A 66 0.07 7.70 -40.13
CA ARG A 66 0.39 7.36 -41.53
C ARG A 66 -0.71 7.82 -42.50
N LEU A 67 -1.98 7.63 -42.14
CA LEU A 67 -3.12 8.08 -42.95
C LEU A 67 -3.16 9.61 -43.09
N ILE A 68 -2.93 10.34 -42.00
CA ILE A 68 -2.86 11.81 -42.03
C ILE A 68 -1.75 12.27 -42.98
N ASN A 69 -0.59 11.63 -42.94
CA ASN A 69 0.54 11.97 -43.81
C ASN A 69 0.27 11.62 -45.28
N SER A 70 -0.40 10.50 -45.58
CA SER A 70 -0.75 10.14 -46.97
C SER A 70 -1.76 11.13 -47.57
N ILE A 71 -2.82 11.48 -46.82
CA ILE A 71 -3.83 12.47 -47.26
C ILE A 71 -3.19 13.85 -47.44
N ALA A 72 -2.22 14.21 -46.59
CA ALA A 72 -1.49 15.46 -46.73
C ALA A 72 -0.58 15.50 -47.97
N ALA A 73 -0.04 14.37 -48.41
CA ALA A 73 0.83 14.26 -49.58
C ALA A 73 0.06 14.29 -50.92
N ASP A 74 -1.11 13.64 -51.00
CA ASP A 74 -1.95 13.62 -52.22
C ASP A 74 -2.52 14.99 -52.62
N ARG A 75 -2.40 15.98 -51.73
CA ARG A 75 -2.92 17.34 -51.89
C ARG A 75 -2.20 18.22 -52.91
N GLU A 76 -1.01 17.85 -53.37
CA GLU A 76 -0.26 18.68 -54.32
C GLU A 76 -0.91 18.75 -55.71
N GLY A 77 -2.01 18.01 -55.99
CA GLY A 77 -2.57 17.86 -57.34
C GLY A 77 -4.05 18.21 -57.61
N VAL A 78 -4.93 18.48 -56.63
CA VAL A 78 -6.41 18.44 -56.87
C VAL A 78 -7.16 19.74 -56.50
N LYS A 79 -8.08 20.15 -57.38
CA LYS A 79 -8.88 21.42 -57.30
C LYS A 79 -10.15 21.34 -56.42
N ASP A 80 -10.57 20.16 -55.98
CA ASP A 80 -11.77 19.98 -55.13
C ASP A 80 -11.39 19.88 -53.64
N ALA A 81 -10.84 20.97 -53.11
CA ALA A 81 -10.05 20.96 -51.88
C ALA A 81 -10.87 21.01 -50.57
N THR A 82 -12.19 21.19 -50.61
CA THR A 82 -12.98 21.53 -49.41
C THR A 82 -13.31 20.31 -48.56
N GLN A 83 -13.73 19.20 -49.18
CA GLN A 83 -14.11 17.97 -48.47
C GLN A 83 -12.87 17.25 -47.91
N GLU A 84 -11.77 17.21 -48.68
CA GLU A 84 -10.47 16.69 -48.22
C GLU A 84 -9.86 17.52 -47.08
N ARG A 85 -10.07 18.85 -47.06
CA ARG A 85 -9.71 19.71 -45.92
C ARG A 85 -10.43 19.33 -44.64
N GLN A 86 -11.72 19.09 -44.74
CA GLN A 86 -12.52 18.67 -43.59
C GLN A 86 -12.11 17.28 -43.08
N LEU A 87 -11.85 16.33 -43.99
CA LEU A 87 -11.38 14.99 -43.63
C LEU A 87 -10.03 15.03 -42.91
N LEU A 88 -9.05 15.77 -43.42
CA LEU A 88 -7.73 15.90 -42.78
C LEU A 88 -7.84 16.56 -41.40
N SER A 89 -8.68 17.59 -41.27
CA SER A 89 -8.93 18.27 -39.98
C SER A 89 -9.50 17.29 -38.95
N ARG A 90 -10.55 16.55 -39.31
CA ARG A 90 -11.17 15.56 -38.43
C ARG A 90 -10.22 14.41 -38.07
N ALA A 91 -9.41 13.96 -39.04
CA ALA A 91 -8.41 12.92 -38.80
C ALA A 91 -7.34 13.36 -37.78
N ARG A 92 -6.87 14.61 -37.85
CA ARG A 92 -5.94 15.20 -36.89
C ARG A 92 -6.56 15.37 -35.51
N GLU A 93 -7.81 15.84 -35.45
CA GLU A 93 -8.56 15.96 -34.20
C GLU A 93 -8.70 14.60 -33.51
N GLN A 94 -9.15 13.58 -34.25
CA GLN A 94 -9.28 12.22 -33.72
C GLN A 94 -7.92 11.65 -33.26
N TYR A 95 -6.82 11.96 -33.96
CA TYR A 95 -5.48 11.55 -33.52
C TYR A 95 -5.11 12.17 -32.16
N GLY A 96 -5.40 13.46 -31.98
CA GLY A 96 -5.22 14.15 -30.70
C GLY A 96 -6.10 13.59 -29.59
N LEU A 97 -7.38 13.34 -29.86
CA LEU A 97 -8.32 12.73 -28.91
C LEU A 97 -7.84 11.36 -28.42
N ILE A 98 -7.36 10.50 -29.32
CA ILE A 98 -6.84 9.18 -28.93
C ILE A 98 -5.59 9.33 -28.05
N GLY A 99 -4.72 10.30 -28.34
CA GLY A 99 -3.55 10.58 -27.48
C GLY A 99 -3.92 11.00 -26.08
N MET A 100 -4.90 11.90 -25.96
CA MET A 100 -5.42 12.30 -24.66
C MET A 100 -6.07 11.14 -23.91
N MET A 101 -6.87 10.31 -24.60
CA MET A 101 -7.47 9.11 -23.98
C MET A 101 -6.40 8.13 -23.49
N GLN A 102 -5.36 7.89 -24.29
CA GLN A 102 -4.26 7.01 -23.90
C GLN A 102 -3.53 7.52 -22.65
N GLN A 103 -3.28 8.83 -22.58
CA GLN A 103 -2.68 9.46 -21.41
C GLN A 103 -3.59 9.35 -20.18
N GLN A 104 -4.88 9.67 -20.31
CA GLN A 104 -5.86 9.54 -19.23
C GLN A 104 -5.95 8.10 -18.68
N LEU A 105 -5.94 7.10 -19.55
CA LEU A 105 -5.96 5.69 -19.13
C LEU A 105 -4.69 5.32 -18.33
N ASN A 106 -3.52 5.80 -18.75
CA ASN A 106 -2.26 5.62 -18.02
C ASN A 106 -2.26 6.33 -16.66
N ASP A 107 -2.83 7.54 -16.58
CA ASP A 107 -2.96 8.31 -15.34
C ASP A 107 -3.91 7.61 -14.36
N ILE A 108 -5.07 7.14 -14.84
CA ILE A 108 -6.02 6.34 -14.04
C ILE A 108 -5.34 5.08 -13.53
N ALA A 109 -4.64 4.34 -14.40
CA ALA A 109 -3.95 3.13 -13.99
C ALA A 109 -2.89 3.39 -12.91
N SER A 110 -2.13 4.49 -13.04
CA SER A 110 -1.12 4.88 -12.06
C SER A 110 -1.75 5.29 -10.73
N GLY A 111 -2.84 6.05 -10.75
CA GLY A 111 -3.60 6.41 -9.54
C GLY A 111 -4.23 5.21 -8.81
N LEU A 112 -4.70 4.22 -9.57
CA LEU A 112 -5.21 2.96 -9.00
C LEU A 112 -4.10 2.12 -8.36
N MET A 113 -2.93 2.04 -8.98
CA MET A 113 -1.77 1.36 -8.41
C MET A 113 -1.27 2.04 -7.14
N LEU A 114 -1.19 3.38 -7.13
CA LEU A 114 -0.88 4.15 -5.93
C LEU A 114 -1.87 3.83 -4.81
N SER A 115 -3.17 3.90 -5.10
CA SER A 115 -4.23 3.59 -4.13
C SER A 115 -4.12 2.16 -3.59
N ALA A 116 -3.78 1.20 -4.44
CA ALA A 116 -3.58 -0.19 -4.05
C ALA A 116 -2.39 -0.38 -3.10
N ASP A 117 -1.29 0.35 -3.32
CA ASP A 117 -0.11 0.28 -2.46
C ASP A 117 -0.31 1.06 -1.15
N THR A 118 -0.94 2.24 -1.17
CA THR A 118 -1.33 2.96 0.05
C THR A 118 -2.24 2.10 0.94
N LEU A 119 -3.21 1.39 0.34
CA LEU A 119 -4.06 0.46 1.07
C LEU A 119 -3.25 -0.69 1.67
N LEU A 120 -2.28 -1.25 0.94
CA LEU A 120 -1.38 -2.28 1.47
C LEU A 120 -0.62 -1.79 2.71
N PHE A 121 0.05 -0.64 2.64
CA PHE A 121 0.82 -0.13 3.77
C PHE A 121 -0.07 0.17 4.98
N THR A 122 -1.26 0.71 4.75
CA THR A 122 -2.27 0.92 5.80
C THR A 122 -2.66 -0.39 6.48
N LEU A 123 -2.87 -1.46 5.69
CA LEU A 123 -3.21 -2.78 6.23
C LEU A 123 -2.07 -3.42 7.00
N LEU A 124 -0.83 -3.34 6.50
CA LEU A 124 0.35 -3.87 7.19
C LEU A 124 0.52 -3.20 8.56
N LYS A 125 0.33 -1.88 8.64
CA LYS A 125 0.34 -1.13 9.91
C LYS A 125 -0.78 -1.57 10.85
N ALA A 126 -2.01 -1.71 10.34
CA ALA A 126 -3.14 -2.15 11.16
C ALA A 126 -2.94 -3.57 11.73
N GLN A 127 -2.43 -4.49 10.91
CA GLN A 127 -2.09 -5.84 11.34
C GLN A 127 -0.97 -5.87 12.37
N HIS A 128 0.04 -5.00 12.24
CA HIS A 128 1.09 -4.84 13.24
C HIS A 128 0.54 -4.34 14.58
N TYR A 129 -0.31 -3.31 14.59
CA TYR A 129 -0.96 -2.84 15.83
C TYR A 129 -1.75 -3.95 16.50
N GLN A 130 -2.52 -4.73 15.73
CA GLN A 130 -3.25 -5.88 16.25
C GLN A 130 -2.33 -6.98 16.80
N TRP A 131 -1.17 -7.20 16.17
CA TRP A 131 -0.18 -8.14 16.69
C TRP A 131 0.43 -7.64 18.01
N ARG A 132 0.78 -6.35 18.12
CA ARG A 132 1.29 -5.73 19.34
C ARG A 132 0.28 -5.82 20.50
N ASP A 133 -1.00 -5.59 20.22
CA ASP A 133 -2.07 -5.75 21.20
C ASP A 133 -2.14 -7.18 21.75
N ARG A 134 -1.98 -8.19 20.87
CA ARG A 134 -1.90 -9.61 21.30
C ARG A 134 -0.64 -9.89 22.12
N LEU A 135 0.50 -9.27 21.78
CA LEU A 135 1.74 -9.38 22.55
C LEU A 135 1.56 -8.88 23.99
N TYR A 136 0.99 -7.68 24.18
CA TYR A 136 0.78 -7.16 25.53
C TYR A 136 -0.26 -7.96 26.32
N MET A 137 -1.29 -8.49 25.67
CA MET A 137 -2.17 -9.46 26.35
C MET A 137 -1.44 -10.72 26.78
N ALA A 138 -0.57 -11.26 25.93
CA ALA A 138 0.24 -12.42 26.26
C ALA A 138 1.16 -12.15 27.47
N VAL A 139 1.72 -10.94 27.57
CA VAL A 139 2.48 -10.49 28.75
C VAL A 139 1.58 -10.47 29.98
N LEU A 140 0.40 -9.84 29.90
CA LEU A 140 -0.50 -9.70 31.05
C LEU A 140 -1.10 -11.04 31.52
N THR A 141 -1.27 -12.00 30.62
CA THR A 141 -1.81 -13.33 30.95
C THR A 141 -0.73 -14.39 31.14
N GLU A 142 0.55 -14.04 31.01
CA GLU A 142 1.69 -14.96 31.01
C GLU A 142 1.53 -16.15 30.04
N GLN A 143 0.86 -15.91 28.92
CA GLN A 143 0.58 -16.93 27.90
C GLN A 143 1.13 -16.44 26.55
N PRO A 144 2.39 -16.76 26.20
CA PRO A 144 3.02 -16.30 24.96
C PRO A 144 2.22 -16.69 23.71
N GLY A 145 1.52 -17.83 23.77
CA GLY A 145 0.52 -18.25 22.79
C GLY A 145 0.95 -18.05 21.34
N ALA A 146 0.03 -17.61 20.49
CA ALA A 146 0.31 -17.25 19.10
C ALA A 146 0.95 -15.85 18.91
N ALA A 147 1.27 -15.13 20.00
CA ALA A 147 1.87 -13.79 19.90
C ALA A 147 3.35 -13.85 19.51
N LEU A 148 4.06 -14.93 19.85
CA LEU A 148 5.44 -15.19 19.45
C LEU A 148 5.53 -16.10 18.22
N ALA A 149 4.58 -15.99 17.27
CA ALA A 149 4.68 -16.69 16.01
C ALA A 149 6.03 -16.41 15.33
N GLU A 150 6.55 -17.40 14.60
CA GLU A 150 7.79 -17.26 13.83
C GLU A 150 7.75 -15.98 12.99
N GLU A 151 8.91 -15.33 12.86
CA GLU A 151 9.06 -14.08 12.12
C GLU A 151 8.39 -14.16 10.73
N ASN A 152 8.58 -15.27 10.02
CA ASN A 152 8.04 -15.46 8.67
C ASN A 152 6.57 -15.90 8.64
N ALA A 153 6.00 -16.28 9.78
CA ALA A 153 4.62 -16.72 9.89
C ALA A 153 3.64 -15.56 10.15
N CYS A 154 4.12 -14.39 10.57
CA CYS A 154 3.27 -13.21 10.76
C CYS A 154 2.89 -12.58 9.40
N PRO A 155 1.77 -11.83 9.30
CA PRO A 155 1.32 -11.24 8.03
C PRO A 155 2.37 -10.36 7.34
N LEU A 156 3.14 -9.58 8.12
CA LEU A 156 4.21 -8.74 7.58
C LEU A 156 5.38 -9.59 7.09
N GLY A 157 5.81 -10.60 7.85
CA GLY A 157 6.86 -11.54 7.46
C GLY A 157 6.51 -12.32 6.18
N GLN A 158 5.28 -12.82 6.09
CA GLN A 158 4.78 -13.47 4.86
C GLN A 158 4.83 -12.53 3.67
N TRP A 159 4.41 -11.28 3.83
CA TRP A 159 4.48 -10.28 2.78
C TRP A 159 5.93 -9.96 2.39
N LEU A 160 6.83 -9.78 3.36
CA LEU A 160 8.27 -9.52 3.12
C LEU A 160 8.90 -10.65 2.30
N CYS A 161 8.56 -11.91 2.58
CA CYS A 161 9.07 -13.08 1.88
C CYS A 161 8.44 -13.33 0.50
N THR A 162 7.26 -12.75 0.24
CA THR A 162 6.50 -12.99 -1.00
C THR A 162 6.42 -11.75 -1.89
N GLU A 163 5.26 -11.07 -1.90
CA GLU A 163 5.02 -9.91 -2.74
C GLU A 163 6.01 -8.78 -2.46
N GLY A 164 6.28 -8.51 -1.18
CA GLY A 164 7.21 -7.48 -0.73
C GLY A 164 8.60 -7.68 -1.32
N GLY A 165 9.14 -8.89 -1.16
CA GLY A 165 10.44 -9.27 -1.72
C GLY A 165 10.47 -9.21 -3.25
N ARG A 166 9.37 -9.61 -3.92
CA ARG A 166 9.31 -9.54 -5.39
C ARG A 166 9.29 -8.10 -5.92
N ARG A 167 8.58 -7.19 -5.24
CA ARG A 167 8.30 -5.84 -5.76
C ARG A 167 9.25 -4.77 -5.24
N PHE A 168 9.73 -4.90 -4.01
CA PHE A 168 10.42 -3.82 -3.31
C PHE A 168 11.85 -4.18 -2.88
N CYS A 169 12.37 -5.37 -3.18
CA CYS A 169 13.71 -5.78 -2.73
C CYS A 169 14.87 -4.89 -3.18
N THR A 170 14.70 -4.16 -4.28
CA THR A 170 15.68 -3.20 -4.79
C THR A 170 15.61 -1.84 -4.08
N GLN A 171 14.54 -1.57 -3.32
CA GLN A 171 14.36 -0.31 -2.60
C GLN A 171 15.17 -0.32 -1.30
N PRO A 172 15.96 0.72 -1.00
CA PRO A 172 16.74 0.77 0.24
C PRO A 172 15.84 0.73 1.49
N GLY A 173 14.65 1.34 1.44
CA GLY A 173 13.67 1.27 2.52
C GLY A 173 13.17 -0.14 2.84
N PHE A 174 13.20 -1.07 1.87
CA PHE A 174 12.77 -2.44 2.09
C PHE A 174 13.76 -3.24 2.95
N ARG A 175 15.06 -3.01 2.78
CA ARG A 175 16.09 -3.65 3.62
C ARG A 175 15.99 -3.17 5.06
N ALA A 176 15.83 -1.87 5.27
CA ALA A 176 15.62 -1.28 6.59
C ALA A 176 14.35 -1.85 7.26
N LEU A 177 13.26 -2.00 6.50
CA LEU A 177 12.04 -2.61 7.00
C LEU A 177 12.22 -4.07 7.45
N ARG A 178 12.97 -4.89 6.69
CA ARG A 178 13.27 -6.28 7.09
C ARG A 178 14.06 -6.34 8.39
N GLU A 179 15.05 -5.46 8.55
CA GLU A 179 15.85 -5.40 9.78
C GLU A 179 14.99 -4.98 10.98
N ALA A 180 14.20 -3.92 10.82
CA ALA A 180 13.29 -3.45 11.87
C ALA A 180 12.27 -4.53 12.27
N HIS A 181 11.79 -5.31 11.31
CA HIS A 181 10.89 -6.44 11.54
C HIS A 181 11.55 -7.55 12.36
N HIS A 182 12.77 -7.95 11.96
CA HIS A 182 13.56 -8.93 12.70
C HIS A 182 13.81 -8.49 14.14
N GLN A 183 14.27 -7.24 14.32
CA GLN A 183 14.53 -6.65 15.64
C GLN A 183 13.26 -6.63 16.51
N MET A 184 12.08 -6.38 15.93
CA MET A 184 10.82 -6.43 16.67
C MET A 184 10.52 -7.83 17.22
N HIS A 185 10.68 -8.87 16.39
CA HIS A 185 10.45 -10.25 16.83
C HIS A 185 11.47 -10.69 17.89
N VAL A 186 12.75 -10.37 17.72
CA VAL A 186 13.80 -10.64 18.70
C VAL A 186 13.49 -9.95 20.04
N THR A 187 13.13 -8.67 19.99
CA THR A 187 12.83 -7.89 21.20
C THR A 187 11.57 -8.38 21.91
N ALA A 188 10.54 -8.79 21.16
CA ALA A 188 9.34 -9.38 21.72
C ALA A 188 9.60 -10.74 22.38
N ALA A 189 10.46 -11.57 21.79
CA ALA A 189 10.82 -12.86 22.37
C ALA A 189 11.54 -12.71 23.72
N LEU A 190 12.34 -11.65 23.90
CA LEU A 190 13.00 -11.35 25.18
C LEU A 190 12.02 -11.08 26.32
N LEU A 191 10.76 -10.72 26.06
CA LEU A 191 9.77 -10.58 27.13
C LEU A 191 9.45 -11.91 27.81
N PHE A 192 9.67 -13.04 27.11
CA PHE A 192 9.32 -14.38 27.58
C PHE A 192 10.53 -15.31 27.72
N ASP A 193 11.75 -14.76 27.76
CA ASP A 193 12.98 -15.55 27.94
C ASP A 193 13.10 -16.21 29.34
N ARG A 194 12.30 -15.71 30.29
CA ARG A 194 12.19 -16.18 31.67
C ARG A 194 10.77 -15.87 32.20
N PRO A 195 10.32 -16.53 33.29
CA PRO A 195 9.04 -16.21 33.91
C PRO A 195 8.95 -14.73 34.31
N LEU A 196 7.82 -14.07 34.03
CA LEU A 196 7.63 -12.66 34.36
C LEU A 196 7.64 -12.42 35.88
N THR A 197 7.18 -13.40 36.65
CA THR A 197 7.19 -13.39 38.13
C THR A 197 8.58 -13.33 38.74
N GLU A 198 9.60 -13.82 38.02
CA GLU A 198 11.01 -13.80 38.45
C GLU A 198 11.75 -12.54 37.95
N MET A 199 11.10 -11.70 37.14
CA MET A 199 11.73 -10.54 36.53
C MET A 199 11.66 -9.32 37.46
N PRO A 200 12.80 -8.69 37.80
CA PRO A 200 12.78 -7.44 38.56
C PRO A 200 11.98 -6.37 37.81
N ALA A 201 11.16 -5.58 38.53
CA ALA A 201 10.29 -4.58 37.92
C ALA A 201 11.03 -3.58 37.01
N GLY A 202 12.25 -3.18 37.36
CA GLY A 202 13.09 -2.32 36.52
C GLY A 202 13.49 -2.96 35.19
N VAL A 203 13.78 -4.27 35.20
CA VAL A 203 14.11 -5.04 33.99
C VAL A 203 12.88 -5.19 33.11
N LEU A 204 11.72 -5.53 33.70
CA LEU A 204 10.46 -5.63 32.97
C LEU A 204 10.10 -4.30 32.30
N LYS A 205 10.18 -3.19 33.03
CA LYS A 205 9.95 -1.85 32.49
C LYS A 205 10.88 -1.54 31.32
N ALA A 206 12.18 -1.83 31.44
CA ALA A 206 13.15 -1.58 30.38
C ALA A 206 12.86 -2.43 29.13
N ARG A 207 12.45 -3.69 29.29
CA ARG A 207 12.10 -4.57 28.16
C ARG A 207 10.84 -4.11 27.45
N LEU A 208 9.79 -3.75 28.20
CA LEU A 208 8.56 -3.19 27.61
C LEU A 208 8.84 -1.90 26.83
N GLN A 209 9.69 -1.03 27.36
CA GLN A 209 10.11 0.17 26.64
C GLN A 209 10.87 -0.19 25.36
N HIS A 210 11.82 -1.11 25.43
CA HIS A 210 12.57 -1.55 24.25
C HIS A 210 11.66 -2.18 23.18
N THR A 211 10.64 -2.94 23.58
CA THR A 211 9.62 -3.48 22.68
C THR A 211 8.82 -2.36 22.00
N GLU A 212 8.45 -1.31 22.72
CA GLU A 212 7.76 -0.16 22.12
C GLU A 212 8.67 0.62 21.17
N ASP A 213 9.92 0.84 21.53
CA ASP A 213 10.91 1.53 20.68
C ASP A 213 11.13 0.75 19.36
N ALA A 214 11.26 -0.58 19.43
CA ALA A 214 11.36 -1.45 18.26
C ALA A 214 10.08 -1.39 17.39
N SER A 215 8.90 -1.35 18.02
CA SER A 215 7.63 -1.19 17.31
C SER A 215 7.55 0.15 16.57
N GLN A 216 7.96 1.25 17.21
CA GLN A 216 7.98 2.57 16.58
C GLN A 216 9.00 2.63 15.42
N HIS A 217 10.15 2.01 15.59
CA HIS A 217 11.15 1.90 14.52
C HIS A 217 10.63 1.13 13.30
N LEU A 218 9.89 0.03 13.54
CA LEU A 218 9.23 -0.73 12.48
C LEU A 218 8.18 0.11 11.74
N MET A 219 7.35 0.87 12.47
CA MET A 219 6.36 1.76 11.86
C MET A 219 7.00 2.88 11.03
N GLY A 220 8.04 3.52 11.56
CA GLY A 220 8.81 4.51 10.80
C GLY A 220 9.44 3.94 9.53
N SER A 221 9.87 2.68 9.57
CA SER A 221 10.41 1.98 8.39
C SER A 221 9.33 1.67 7.34
N LEU A 222 8.11 1.31 7.78
CA LEU A 222 6.94 1.17 6.89
C LEU A 222 6.58 2.51 6.24
N ASP A 223 6.52 3.60 7.02
CA ASP A 223 6.23 4.96 6.51
C ASP A 223 7.28 5.41 5.49
N ALA A 224 8.55 5.16 5.76
CA ALA A 224 9.64 5.53 4.86
C ALA A 224 9.55 4.78 3.52
N LEU A 225 9.23 3.47 3.56
CA LEU A 225 9.04 2.69 2.35
C LEU A 225 7.77 3.13 1.59
N GLU A 226 6.67 3.40 2.29
CA GLU A 226 5.43 3.89 1.66
C GLU A 226 5.66 5.21 0.92
N LYS A 227 6.36 6.16 1.53
CA LYS A 227 6.70 7.45 0.91
C LYS A 227 7.53 7.26 -0.37
N MET A 228 8.48 6.34 -0.33
CA MET A 228 9.31 6.01 -1.49
C MET A 228 8.50 5.37 -2.61
N VAL A 229 7.63 4.41 -2.30
CA VAL A 229 6.74 3.77 -3.27
C VAL A 229 5.77 4.77 -3.87
N SER A 230 5.25 5.69 -3.07
CA SER A 230 4.32 6.72 -3.53
C SER A 230 4.95 7.63 -4.59
N SER A 231 6.25 7.92 -4.47
CA SER A 231 6.99 8.72 -5.45
C SER A 231 7.22 8.04 -6.81
N LEU A 232 6.95 6.73 -6.92
CA LEU A 232 7.08 5.99 -8.18
C LEU A 232 5.90 6.20 -9.13
N TYR A 233 4.80 6.78 -8.65
CA TYR A 233 3.61 7.02 -9.43
C TYR A 233 3.57 8.50 -9.86
N PRO A 234 3.49 8.81 -11.17
CA PRO A 234 3.39 10.18 -11.63
C PRO A 234 2.12 10.82 -11.07
N ASP A 235 2.24 12.03 -10.50
CA ASP A 235 1.09 12.81 -10.06
C ASP A 235 0.38 13.31 -11.33
N GLY A 236 -0.87 12.89 -11.56
CA GLY A 236 -1.67 13.29 -12.72
C GLY A 236 -1.91 14.81 -12.82
N ARG A 237 -1.42 15.58 -11.84
CA ARG A 237 -1.44 17.04 -11.80
C ARG A 237 -0.28 17.72 -12.55
N ASP A 238 0.80 17.01 -12.83
CA ASP A 238 1.96 17.56 -13.54
C ASP A 238 1.90 17.34 -15.06
N SER A 239 0.77 16.83 -15.58
CA SER A 239 0.53 16.71 -17.02
C SER A 239 0.51 18.11 -17.67
N PRO A 240 1.42 18.41 -18.63
CA PRO A 240 1.55 19.74 -19.27
C PRO A 240 0.31 20.16 -20.10
N CYS A 241 -0.70 19.30 -20.20
CA CYS A 241 -1.85 19.48 -21.08
C CYS A 241 -2.93 20.42 -20.50
N SER A 242 -2.82 20.84 -19.23
CA SER A 242 -3.77 21.78 -18.59
C SER A 242 -3.44 23.26 -18.79
N GLN A 243 -2.37 23.60 -19.53
CA GLN A 243 -2.02 24.99 -19.85
C GLN A 243 -1.91 25.17 -21.36
N LYS A 244 -3.04 25.45 -22.04
CA LYS A 244 -3.15 26.28 -23.26
C LYS A 244 -4.58 26.26 -23.82
N THR A 245 -5.48 26.96 -23.13
CA THR A 245 -6.60 27.63 -23.80
C THR A 245 -6.91 28.91 -23.05
N ASP A 246 -6.06 29.92 -23.24
CA ASP A 246 -6.45 31.31 -23.03
C ASP A 246 -5.63 32.20 -23.97
N GLY A 247 -6.33 32.95 -24.82
CA GLY A 247 -5.80 34.16 -25.44
C GLY A 247 -5.70 34.21 -26.96
N LYS A 248 -6.74 34.81 -27.56
CA LYS A 248 -6.75 35.68 -28.77
C LYS A 248 -6.43 35.02 -30.12
N VAL A 249 -7.42 34.98 -31.03
CA VAL A 249 -7.82 36.07 -31.95
C VAL A 249 -9.33 35.99 -32.16
#